data_AF-A0A258GQG8-F1
#
_entry.id   AF-A0A258GQG8-F1
#
_cell.length_a   1.000
_cell.length_b   1.000
_cell.length_c   1.000
_cell.angle_alpha   90.00
_cell.angle_beta   90.00
_cell.angle_gamma   90.00
#
_symmetry.space_group_name_H-M   'P 1'
#
loop_
_entity.id
_entity.type
_entity.pdbx_description
1 polymer ?
#
loop_
_entity_poly.entity_id
_entity_poly.type
_entity_poly.pdbx_seq_one_letter_code
_entity_poly.pdbx_strand_id
1 'polypeptide(L)'
;MHKQLIAAIAAILACGSAISQPSREPVKVFTESDVFRLESAADPQISPDGKLVAYARVSADIMVDRFRRSIWIVDETGANHWLLAQGKRNYSSPVPDPVTGIGAK
;
A
#
# COMPACT_ATOMS: atom_id res chain seq x y z
N MET A 1 -26.53 41.30 48.45
CA MET A 1 -25.27 40.58 48.10
C MET A 1 -25.49 39.16 47.56
N HIS A 2 -26.68 38.54 47.69
CA HIS A 2 -26.94 37.16 47.22
C HIS A 2 -27.29 37.02 45.72
N LYS A 3 -27.85 38.05 45.07
CA LYS A 3 -28.24 38.01 43.65
C LYS A 3 -27.03 38.01 42.67
N GLN A 4 -25.90 38.58 43.08
CA GLN A 4 -24.68 38.66 42.26
C GLN A 4 -23.93 37.32 42.21
N LEU A 5 -24.08 36.48 43.25
CA LEU A 5 -23.44 35.17 43.32
C LEU A 5 -24.12 34.14 42.40
N ILE A 6 -25.44 34.21 42.25
CA ILE A 6 -26.23 33.28 41.42
C ILE A 6 -25.98 33.55 39.92
N ALA A 7 -25.84 34.82 39.53
CA ALA A 7 -25.55 35.20 38.14
C ALA A 7 -24.16 34.71 37.67
N ALA A 8 -23.17 34.66 38.56
CA ALA A 8 -21.82 34.20 38.24
C ALA A 8 -21.75 32.67 38.00
N ILE A 9 -22.56 31.89 38.71
CA ILE A 9 -22.62 30.43 38.55
C ILE A 9 -23.34 30.05 37.23
N ALA A 10 -24.38 30.80 36.85
CA ALA A 10 -25.07 30.60 35.57
C ALA A 10 -24.20 30.90 34.34
N ALA A 11 -23.27 31.86 34.45
CA ALA A 11 -22.36 32.22 33.37
C ALA A 11 -21.27 31.16 33.11
N ILE A 12 -20.86 30.40 34.14
CA ILE A 12 -19.83 29.35 34.01
C ILE A 12 -20.43 28.07 33.41
N LEU A 13 -21.72 27.80 33.64
CA LEU A 13 -22.42 26.66 33.04
C LEU A 13 -22.66 26.80 31.52
N ALA A 14 -22.62 28.03 30.99
CA ALA A 14 -22.90 28.31 29.57
C ALA A 14 -21.68 28.12 28.64
N CYS A 15 -20.45 28.01 29.18
CA CYS A 15 -19.22 27.96 28.38
C CYS A 15 -18.65 26.55 28.17
N GLY A 16 -19.19 25.52 28.85
CA GLY A 16 -18.66 24.18 28.79
C GLY A 16 -19.52 23.25 27.93
N SER A 17 -19.41 23.30 26.60
CA SER A 17 -19.66 22.16 25.68
C SER A 17 -19.58 22.58 24.21
N ALA A 18 -18.37 22.77 23.69
CA ALA A 18 -18.12 22.64 22.26
C ALA A 18 -16.78 21.93 22.06
N ILE A 19 -16.72 20.65 22.47
CA ILE A 19 -15.64 19.78 22.05
C ILE A 19 -15.87 19.52 20.56
N SER A 20 -15.11 20.19 19.71
CA SER A 20 -15.09 19.94 18.27
C SER A 20 -14.62 18.51 18.04
N GLN A 21 -15.53 17.60 17.72
CA GLN A 21 -15.15 16.25 17.32
C GLN A 21 -14.43 16.33 15.96
N PRO A 22 -13.25 15.70 15.81
CA PRO A 22 -12.62 15.61 14.49
C PRO A 22 -13.60 14.94 13.53
N SER A 23 -13.77 15.50 12.34
CA SER A 23 -14.60 14.90 11.30
C SER A 23 -14.08 13.50 11.01
N ARG A 24 -14.85 12.48 11.38
CA ARG A 24 -14.51 11.10 11.06
C ARG A 24 -14.72 10.93 9.56
N GLU A 25 -13.63 10.93 8.80
CA GLU A 25 -13.72 10.64 7.38
C GLU A 25 -14.39 9.27 7.18
N PRO A 26 -15.27 9.12 6.16
CA PRO A 26 -15.85 7.84 5.83
C PRO A 26 -14.73 6.81 5.61
N VAL A 27 -14.71 5.77 6.43
CA VAL A 27 -13.75 4.67 6.25
C VAL A 27 -14.11 3.94 4.96
N LYS A 28 -13.18 3.87 4.00
CA LYS A 28 -13.35 3.02 2.81
C LYS A 28 -13.46 1.58 3.27
N VAL A 29 -14.65 1.00 3.14
CA VAL A 29 -14.89 -0.42 3.42
C VAL A 29 -14.26 -1.24 2.29
N PHE A 30 -13.56 -2.32 2.67
CA PHE A 30 -13.04 -3.29 1.72
C PHE A 30 -14.20 -4.05 1.07
N THR A 31 -14.24 -4.06 -0.26
CA THR A 31 -15.28 -4.73 -1.05
C THR A 31 -14.70 -5.94 -1.80
N GLU A 32 -15.57 -6.75 -2.40
CA GLU A 32 -15.18 -7.91 -3.20
C GLU A 32 -14.29 -7.50 -4.37
N SER A 33 -14.54 -6.33 -4.96
CA SER A 33 -13.74 -5.78 -6.06
C SER A 33 -12.31 -5.45 -5.64
N ASP A 34 -12.06 -5.15 -4.36
CA ASP A 34 -10.73 -4.85 -3.85
C ASP A 34 -9.83 -6.09 -3.83
N VAL A 35 -10.40 -7.31 -3.78
CA VAL A 35 -9.62 -8.57 -3.84
C VAL A 35 -8.82 -8.66 -5.14
N PHE A 36 -9.42 -8.26 -6.26
CA PHE A 36 -8.74 -8.29 -7.56
C PHE A 36 -7.65 -7.22 -7.71
N ARG A 37 -7.64 -6.22 -6.82
CA ARG A 37 -6.60 -5.17 -6.76
C ARG A 37 -5.43 -5.55 -5.87
N LEU A 38 -5.53 -6.66 -5.13
CA LEU A 38 -4.43 -7.14 -4.32
C LEU A 38 -3.34 -7.69 -5.21
N GLU A 39 -2.11 -7.36 -4.83
CA GLU A 39 -0.92 -7.85 -5.50
C GLU A 39 0.06 -8.35 -4.45
N SER A 40 0.78 -9.43 -4.79
CA SER A 40 1.76 -10.04 -3.89
C SER A 40 3.11 -10.15 -4.58
N ALA A 41 4.18 -9.93 -3.81
CA ALA A 41 5.55 -10.13 -4.23
C ALA A 41 6.06 -11.47 -3.68
N ALA A 42 6.74 -12.24 -4.53
CA ALA A 42 7.32 -13.53 -4.21
C ALA A 42 8.71 -13.69 -4.82
N ASP A 43 9.50 -14.61 -4.27
CA ASP A 43 10.82 -15.00 -4.76
C ASP A 43 11.78 -13.82 -5.04
N PRO A 44 11.99 -12.87 -4.11
CA PRO A 44 12.90 -11.76 -4.35
C PRO A 44 14.36 -12.25 -4.50
N GLN A 45 15.05 -11.78 -5.53
CA GLN A 45 16.46 -12.01 -5.79
C GLN A 45 17.19 -10.68 -5.93
N ILE A 46 18.24 -10.49 -5.13
CA ILE A 46 19.01 -9.26 -5.08
C ILE A 46 20.19 -9.39 -6.04
N SER A 47 20.50 -8.34 -6.81
CA SER A 47 21.69 -8.29 -7.65
C SER A 47 22.97 -8.30 -6.80
N PRO A 48 24.10 -8.80 -7.31
CA PRO A 48 25.36 -8.82 -6.55
C PRO A 48 25.83 -7.44 -6.05
N ASP A 49 25.51 -6.36 -6.77
CA ASP A 49 25.82 -4.99 -6.39
C ASP A 49 24.79 -4.35 -5.44
N GLY A 50 23.71 -5.07 -5.13
CA GLY A 50 22.65 -4.65 -4.21
C GLY A 50 21.71 -3.56 -4.75
N LYS A 51 21.88 -3.11 -5.99
CA LYS A 51 21.10 -1.99 -6.55
C LYS A 51 19.73 -2.40 -7.06
N LEU A 52 19.56 -3.67 -7.41
CA LEU A 52 18.36 -4.16 -8.08
C LEU A 52 17.81 -5.39 -7.37
N VAL A 53 16.49 -5.51 -7.35
CA VAL A 53 15.78 -6.70 -6.89
C VAL A 53 14.83 -7.18 -7.97
N ALA A 54 15.05 -8.39 -8.46
CA ALA A 54 14.11 -9.08 -9.32
C ALA A 54 13.13 -9.89 -8.46
N TYR A 55 11.83 -9.81 -8.75
CA TYR A 55 10.81 -10.53 -7.97
C TYR A 55 9.63 -10.94 -8.85
N ALA A 56 8.92 -11.99 -8.43
CA ALA A 56 7.66 -12.38 -9.04
C ALA A 56 6.51 -11.57 -8.44
N ARG A 57 5.77 -10.84 -9.28
CA ARG A 57 4.55 -10.11 -8.90
C ARG A 57 3.33 -10.90 -9.34
N VAL A 58 2.47 -11.21 -8.38
CA VAL A 58 1.21 -11.93 -8.56
C VAL A 58 0.05 -10.94 -8.52
N SER A 59 -0.77 -10.93 -9.56
CA SER A 59 -1.99 -10.11 -9.64
C SER A 59 -3.16 -10.93 -10.18
N ALA A 60 -4.38 -10.54 -9.85
CA ALA A 60 -5.58 -11.20 -10.37
C ALA A 60 -6.01 -10.57 -11.70
N ASP A 61 -6.37 -11.42 -12.66
CA ASP A 61 -7.05 -11.02 -13.89
C ASP A 61 -8.54 -11.32 -13.75
N ILE A 62 -9.32 -10.26 -13.55
CA ILE A 62 -10.77 -10.34 -13.36
C ILE A 62 -11.51 -10.85 -14.61
N MET A 63 -10.95 -10.66 -15.81
CA MET A 63 -11.65 -10.99 -17.06
C MET A 63 -11.65 -12.49 -17.35
N VAL A 64 -10.65 -13.21 -16.84
CA VAL A 64 -10.48 -14.66 -17.08
C VAL A 64 -10.40 -15.47 -15.79
N ASP A 65 -10.70 -14.84 -14.66
CA ASP A 65 -10.71 -15.41 -13.31
C ASP A 65 -9.42 -16.21 -13.00
N ARG A 66 -8.27 -15.55 -13.12
CA ARG A 66 -6.97 -16.22 -12.95
C ARG A 66 -5.92 -15.30 -12.34
N PHE A 67 -5.07 -15.86 -11.47
CA PHE A 67 -3.82 -15.20 -11.08
C PHE A 67 -2.78 -15.24 -12.19
N ARG A 68 -2.21 -14.08 -12.49
CA ARG A 68 -1.07 -13.90 -13.40
C ARG A 68 0.19 -13.65 -12.59
N ARG A 69 1.30 -14.25 -13.03
CA ARG A 69 2.63 -13.98 -12.46
C ARG A 69 3.55 -13.36 -13.50
N SER A 70 4.20 -12.28 -13.12
CA SER A 70 5.14 -11.53 -13.95
C SER A 70 6.43 -11.27 -13.18
N ILE A 71 7.56 -11.17 -13.88
CA ILE A 71 8.81 -10.77 -13.25
C ILE A 71 8.95 -9.26 -13.36
N TRP A 72 9.18 -8.64 -12.22
CA TRP A 72 9.46 -7.23 -12.07
C TRP A 72 10.85 -7.04 -11.51
N ILE A 73 11.44 -5.91 -11.84
CA ILE A 73 12.64 -5.42 -11.18
C ILE A 73 12.26 -4.14 -10.45
N VAL A 74 12.85 -3.94 -9.26
CA VAL A 74 12.80 -2.70 -8.51
C VAL A 74 14.21 -2.28 -8.12
N ASP A 75 14.42 -0.97 -7.99
CA ASP A 75 15.64 -0.42 -7.43
C ASP A 75 15.72 -0.60 -5.90
N GLU A 76 16.87 -0.26 -5.32
CA GLU A 76 17.13 -0.36 -3.89
C GLU A 76 16.23 0.57 -3.04
N THR A 77 15.66 1.61 -3.66
CA THR A 77 14.75 2.55 -2.98
C THR A 77 13.33 2.01 -2.87
N GLY A 78 12.98 1.00 -3.67
CA GLY A 78 11.63 0.47 -3.73
C GLY A 78 10.65 1.33 -4.52
N ALA A 79 11.14 2.38 -5.20
CA ALA A 79 10.27 3.35 -5.89
C ALA A 79 10.14 3.02 -7.38
N ASN A 80 11.20 2.52 -7.99
CA ASN A 80 11.27 2.40 -9.45
C ASN A 80 11.08 0.95 -9.87
N HIS A 81 9.83 0.58 -10.14
CA HIS A 81 9.47 -0.75 -10.62
C HIS A 81 9.35 -0.78 -12.16
N TRP A 82 9.93 -1.79 -12.80
CA TRP A 82 9.69 -2.06 -14.22
C TRP A 82 9.47 -3.53 -14.52
N LEU A 83 8.71 -3.77 -15.58
CA LEU A 83 8.38 -5.11 -16.02
C LEU A 83 9.55 -5.72 -16.79
N LEU A 84 9.99 -6.91 -16.36
CA LEU A 84 11.01 -7.69 -17.06
C LEU A 84 10.37 -8.76 -17.96
N ALA A 85 9.39 -9.50 -17.45
CA ALA A 85 8.75 -10.59 -18.18
C ALA A 85 7.28 -10.78 -17.83
N GLN A 86 6.42 -10.89 -18.85
CA GLN A 86 4.99 -11.18 -18.73
C GLN A 86 4.50 -11.91 -19.99
N GLY A 87 3.36 -12.61 -19.88
CA GLY A 87 2.73 -13.28 -21.00
C GLY A 87 1.56 -14.16 -20.56
N LYS A 88 1.09 -15.03 -21.46
CA LYS A 88 0.01 -16.00 -21.18
C LYS A 88 0.43 -17.08 -20.17
N ARG A 89 1.73 -17.31 -20.01
CA ARG A 89 2.30 -18.25 -19.04
C ARG A 89 2.62 -17.51 -17.74
N ASN A 90 2.66 -18.26 -16.64
CA ASN A 90 3.13 -17.73 -15.37
C ASN A 90 4.66 -17.69 -15.36
N TYR A 91 5.22 -16.56 -14.95
CA TYR A 91 6.65 -16.38 -14.73
C TYR A 91 6.90 -16.32 -13.22
N SER A 92 7.83 -17.14 -12.73
CA SER A 92 8.20 -17.22 -11.31
C SER A 92 9.68 -17.54 -11.17
N SER A 93 10.19 -17.40 -9.95
CA SER A 93 11.57 -17.80 -9.61
C SER A 93 12.60 -17.13 -10.54
N PRO A 94 12.68 -15.78 -10.53
CA PRO A 94 13.74 -15.11 -11.26
C PRO A 94 15.10 -15.59 -10.76
N VAL A 95 16.09 -15.67 -11.63
CA VAL A 95 17.47 -16.00 -11.28
C VAL A 95 18.38 -14.99 -11.97
N PRO A 96 18.96 -14.03 -11.22
CA PRO A 96 19.97 -13.11 -11.76
C PRO A 96 21.22 -13.86 -12.20
N ASP A 97 21.94 -13.30 -13.18
CA ASP A 97 23.25 -13.80 -13.54
C ASP A 97 24.24 -13.55 -12.38
N PRO A 98 25.05 -14.54 -11.98
CA PRO A 98 25.92 -14.40 -10.81
C PRO A 98 27.08 -13.42 -11.02
N VAL A 99 27.45 -13.12 -12.27
CA VAL A 99 28.60 -12.27 -12.62
C VAL A 99 28.16 -10.89 -13.07
N THR A 100 27.16 -10.84 -13.94
CA THR A 100 26.65 -9.61 -14.57
C THR A 100 25.40 -9.06 -13.88
N GLY A 101 24.77 -9.84 -13.00
CA GLY A 101 23.64 -9.41 -12.19
C GLY A 101 22.30 -9.42 -12.93
N ILE A 102 21.43 -8.50 -12.54
CA ILE A 102 20.15 -8.25 -13.21
C ILE A 102 20.44 -7.28 -14.34
N GLY A 103 20.54 -7.78 -15.58
CA GLY A 103 20.86 -6.97 -16.76
C GLY A 103 19.93 -5.76 -16.86
N ALA A 104 20.44 -4.58 -16.49
CA ALA A 104 19.78 -3.31 -16.73
C ALA A 104 19.78 -3.07 -18.25
N LYS A 105 18.63 -2.68 -18.79
CA LYS A 105 18.55 -2.23 -20.19
C LYS A 105 19.36 -0.97 -20.41
#